data_AF-A0A8S0YY92-F1
#
_entry.id   AF-A0A8S0YY92-F1
#
_cell.length_a   1.000
_cell.length_b   1.000
_cell.length_c   1.000
_cell.angle_alpha   90.00
_cell.angle_beta   90.00
_cell.angle_gamma   90.00
#
_symmetry.space_group_name_H-M   'P 1'
#
loop_
_entity.id
_entity.type
_entity.pdbx_description
1 polymer ?
#
loop_
_entity_poly.entity_id
_entity_poly.type
_entity_poly.pdbx_seq_one_letter_code
_entity_poly.pdbx_strand_id
1 'polypeptide(L)'
;MFSKTYRWLLLGKADTVLNELAELNVLVDSEFIVAEELDIGDFLLQAVYKIKPEAEWIVEYYGSWTNKSGLNKSQERIMSNAVRRKDLKGNTIVTSLVITDNRTRYNLADLTNTFIDPVTKSTFHAINNLYEFLNATRLFIFSDSWGHPVNGSWTGMNGDIYTGKADLCGTISFMNKDRMEILEYITIPGFTSMSKIVFRQPPLSYQYNLFTLPFTTAVWYCLGGFILILVIILYVNAKWDIKKCEDYEEADYARDPIRKAFYETKISPKGYKPIFISLEEGVKRLQTKPFAFNMNIGTGYRIVSQYFREHEKCGLREIDYIQGRKPWFCCKKESPYTEMYRVGLLRIEEHGLNTRNNRMIFVKKPLCTVTSGNFESVKMVDFYPALLMLLYGVLLAFALLLAEILLHRSLEMKENFQRNIKSRSNQFRRAQFN
;
A
#
# COMPACT_ATOMS: atom_id res chain seq x y z
N MET A 1 5.58 -27.74 -23.03
CA MET A 1 6.91 -28.03 -23.61
C MET A 1 7.47 -26.81 -24.35
N PHE A 2 6.71 -26.21 -25.27
CA PHE A 2 7.12 -25.00 -26.00
C PHE A 2 6.70 -23.70 -25.28
N SER A 3 7.20 -23.49 -24.06
CA SER A 3 6.95 -22.26 -23.30
C SER A 3 8.15 -21.29 -23.39
N LYS A 4 7.96 -20.05 -22.95
CA LYS A 4 9.03 -19.04 -22.80
C LYS A 4 10.31 -19.52 -22.10
N THR A 5 10.23 -20.56 -21.27
CA THR A 5 11.34 -21.06 -20.46
C THR A 5 12.36 -21.84 -21.29
N TYR A 6 11.96 -22.37 -22.45
CA TYR A 6 12.77 -23.27 -23.27
C TYR A 6 12.97 -22.71 -24.67
N ARG A 7 14.17 -22.96 -25.22
CA ARG A 7 14.52 -22.63 -26.60
C ARG A 7 14.69 -23.93 -27.38
N TRP A 8 14.11 -23.98 -28.56
CA TRP A 8 14.13 -25.17 -29.40
C TRP A 8 14.81 -24.84 -30.73
N LEU A 9 15.72 -25.71 -31.15
CA LEU A 9 16.38 -25.66 -32.44
C LEU A 9 16.18 -27.01 -33.12
N LEU A 10 15.58 -27.01 -34.30
CA LEU A 10 15.36 -28.21 -35.11
C LEU A 10 16.09 -28.07 -36.43
N LEU A 11 16.81 -29.11 -36.84
CA LEU A 11 17.49 -29.17 -38.14
C LEU A 11 16.53 -29.80 -39.17
N GLY A 12 16.26 -29.11 -40.26
CA GLY A 12 15.37 -29.62 -41.32
C GLY A 12 14.81 -28.52 -42.21
N LYS A 13 14.13 -28.92 -43.29
CA LYS A 13 13.41 -27.99 -44.16
C LYS A 13 12.12 -27.52 -43.49
N ALA A 14 11.87 -26.21 -43.55
CA ALA A 14 10.75 -25.57 -42.87
C ALA A 14 9.39 -26.22 -43.21
N ASP A 15 9.08 -26.45 -44.48
CA ASP A 15 7.77 -26.95 -44.90
C ASP A 15 7.43 -28.35 -44.34
N THR A 16 8.40 -29.26 -44.35
CA THR A 16 8.26 -30.61 -43.76
C THR A 16 8.07 -30.53 -42.24
N VAL A 17 8.87 -29.70 -41.58
CA VAL A 17 8.82 -29.51 -40.13
C VAL A 17 7.47 -28.92 -39.70
N LEU A 18 6.96 -27.93 -40.42
CA LEU A 18 5.70 -27.27 -40.09
C LEU A 18 4.50 -28.22 -40.16
N ASN A 19 4.53 -29.21 -41.05
CA ASN A 19 3.51 -30.25 -41.14
C ASN A 19 3.59 -31.23 -39.96
N GLU A 20 4.78 -31.66 -39.55
CA GLU A 20 4.96 -32.53 -38.39
C GLU A 20 4.60 -31.84 -37.07
N LEU A 21 4.82 -30.52 -36.99
CA LEU A 21 4.51 -29.72 -35.82
C LEU A 21 3.05 -29.22 -35.79
N ALA A 22 2.22 -29.55 -36.78
CA ALA A 22 0.89 -28.95 -36.95
C ALA A 22 0.00 -29.08 -35.70
N GLU A 23 0.04 -30.25 -35.03
CA GLU A 23 -0.73 -30.54 -33.82
C GLU A 23 -0.14 -29.93 -32.54
N LEU A 24 1.10 -29.40 -32.61
CA LEU A 24 1.79 -28.85 -31.44
C LEU A 24 1.45 -27.37 -31.23
N ASN A 25 1.39 -26.98 -29.94
CA ASN A 25 1.13 -25.61 -29.51
C ASN A 25 2.45 -24.82 -29.40
N VAL A 26 3.00 -24.44 -30.55
CA VAL A 26 4.11 -23.47 -30.64
C VAL A 26 3.49 -22.08 -30.81
N LEU A 27 3.37 -21.33 -29.71
CA LEU A 27 2.63 -20.07 -29.66
C LEU A 27 3.58 -18.87 -29.59
N VAL A 28 3.00 -17.67 -29.43
CA VAL A 28 3.74 -16.40 -29.53
C VAL A 28 4.87 -16.24 -28.51
N ASP A 29 4.83 -16.90 -27.36
CA ASP A 29 5.88 -16.88 -26.35
C ASP A 29 7.01 -17.87 -26.63
N SER A 30 6.77 -18.88 -27.49
CA SER A 30 7.73 -19.93 -27.81
C SER A 30 8.88 -19.39 -28.66
N GLU A 31 10.10 -19.81 -28.33
CA GLU A 31 11.30 -19.58 -29.15
C GLU A 31 11.70 -20.90 -29.84
N PHE A 32 10.99 -21.20 -30.93
CA PHE A 32 11.24 -22.36 -31.79
C PHE A 32 11.91 -21.91 -33.08
N ILE A 33 13.09 -22.47 -33.37
CA ILE A 33 13.94 -22.10 -34.50
C ILE A 33 14.13 -23.35 -35.36
N VAL A 34 13.87 -23.22 -36.65
CA VAL A 34 14.19 -24.21 -37.68
C VAL A 34 15.45 -23.76 -38.39
N ALA A 35 16.44 -24.64 -38.45
CA ALA A 35 17.66 -24.46 -39.21
C ALA A 35 17.59 -25.29 -40.48
N GLU A 36 17.45 -24.60 -41.61
CA GLU A 36 17.46 -25.20 -42.93
C GLU A 36 18.88 -25.10 -43.50
N GLU A 37 19.45 -26.24 -43.89
CA GLU A 37 20.75 -26.27 -44.55
C GLU A 37 20.59 -25.85 -46.02
N LEU A 38 21.26 -24.77 -46.41
CA LEU A 38 21.25 -24.27 -47.79
C LEU A 38 22.37 -24.91 -48.61
N ASP A 39 23.57 -24.91 -48.03
CA ASP A 39 24.80 -25.51 -48.55
C ASP A 39 25.57 -26.15 -47.39
N ILE A 40 26.55 -27.01 -47.68
CA ILE A 40 27.31 -27.75 -46.66
C ILE A 40 27.92 -26.78 -45.62
N GLY A 41 27.37 -26.78 -44.41
CA GLY A 41 27.85 -25.93 -43.32
C GLY A 41 27.33 -24.49 -43.32
N ASP A 42 26.35 -24.16 -44.16
CA ASP A 42 25.65 -22.87 -44.18
C ASP A 42 24.15 -23.09 -43.90
N PHE A 43 23.68 -22.54 -42.78
CA PHE A 43 22.32 -22.73 -42.30
C PHE A 43 21.53 -21.42 -42.30
N LEU A 44 20.32 -21.48 -42.82
CA LEU A 44 19.30 -20.46 -42.70
C LEU A 44 18.47 -20.73 -41.45
N LEU A 45 18.38 -19.74 -40.56
CA LEU A 45 17.61 -19.87 -39.32
C LEU A 45 16.29 -19.10 -39.44
N GLN A 46 15.20 -19.81 -39.18
CA GLN A 46 13.84 -19.27 -39.20
C GLN A 46 13.13 -19.55 -37.88
N ALA A 47 12.52 -18.53 -37.28
CA ALA A 47 11.69 -18.72 -36.10
C ALA A 47 10.23 -18.94 -36.50
N VAL A 48 9.60 -19.97 -35.96
CA VAL A 48 8.24 -20.37 -36.33
C VAL A 48 7.32 -20.37 -35.11
N TYR A 49 6.09 -19.91 -35.29
CA TYR A 49 5.06 -19.88 -34.24
C TYR A 49 3.66 -19.69 -34.82
N LYS A 50 2.64 -19.89 -33.99
CA LYS A 50 1.23 -19.58 -34.27
C LYS A 50 0.71 -18.54 -33.28
N ILE A 51 -0.28 -17.74 -33.68
CA ILE A 51 -0.97 -16.83 -32.74
C ILE A 51 -1.85 -17.65 -31.80
N LYS A 52 -2.67 -18.53 -32.36
CA LYS A 52 -3.53 -19.50 -31.66
C LYS A 52 -3.29 -20.91 -32.22
N PRO A 53 -3.65 -21.99 -31.51
CA PRO A 53 -3.42 -23.37 -31.96
C PRO A 53 -3.89 -23.67 -33.40
N GLU A 54 -5.02 -23.10 -33.79
CA GLU A 54 -5.68 -23.26 -35.11
C GLU A 54 -5.27 -22.22 -36.15
N ALA A 55 -4.38 -21.28 -35.82
CA ALA A 55 -3.94 -20.25 -36.77
C ALA A 55 -2.87 -20.79 -37.71
N GLU A 56 -2.72 -20.10 -38.84
CA GLU A 56 -1.62 -20.33 -39.77
C GLU A 56 -0.25 -20.05 -39.11
N TRP A 57 0.75 -20.78 -39.58
CA TRP A 57 2.14 -20.60 -39.16
C TRP A 57 2.68 -19.24 -39.60
N ILE A 58 3.39 -18.59 -38.69
CA ILE A 58 4.14 -17.37 -38.95
C ILE A 58 5.62 -17.72 -38.90
N VAL A 59 6.32 -17.41 -40.00
CA VAL A 59 7.75 -17.65 -40.16
C VAL A 59 8.46 -16.30 -40.15
N GLU A 60 9.41 -16.13 -39.23
CA GLU A 60 10.26 -14.95 -39.10
C GLU A 60 11.70 -15.30 -39.42
N TYR A 61 12.41 -14.44 -40.16
CA TYR A 61 13.84 -14.59 -40.34
C TYR A 61 14.57 -14.39 -39.00
N TYR A 62 15.31 -15.41 -38.55
CA TYR A 62 16.09 -15.35 -37.31
C TYR A 62 17.52 -14.88 -37.57
N GLY A 63 18.14 -15.38 -38.64
CA GLY A 63 19.52 -15.10 -38.99
C GLY A 63 20.11 -16.16 -39.90
N SER A 64 21.43 -16.09 -40.10
CA SER A 64 22.20 -17.11 -40.80
C SER A 64 23.34 -17.60 -39.93
N TRP A 65 23.76 -18.83 -40.15
CA TRP A 65 24.96 -19.38 -39.54
C TRP A 65 25.87 -19.91 -40.64
N THR A 66 27.14 -19.54 -40.58
CA THR A 66 28.18 -20.11 -41.44
C THR A 66 29.35 -20.56 -40.58
N ASN A 67 30.14 -21.52 -41.08
CA ASN A 67 31.32 -22.00 -40.35
C ASN A 67 32.38 -20.90 -40.12
N LYS A 68 32.40 -19.85 -40.97
CA LYS A 68 33.38 -18.75 -40.89
C LYS A 68 32.94 -17.59 -40.01
N SER A 69 31.68 -17.16 -40.13
CA SER A 69 31.15 -16.00 -39.40
C SER A 69 30.42 -16.37 -38.12
N GLY A 70 30.14 -17.66 -37.90
CA GLY A 70 29.27 -18.12 -36.83
C GLY A 70 27.83 -17.60 -37.01
N LEU A 71 27.12 -17.48 -35.90
CA LEU A 71 25.73 -17.02 -35.87
C LEU A 71 25.63 -15.51 -36.10
N ASN A 72 25.07 -15.13 -37.25
CA ASN A 72 24.69 -13.76 -37.55
C ASN A 72 23.18 -13.58 -37.35
N LYS A 73 22.78 -12.93 -36.24
CA LYS A 73 21.37 -12.68 -35.93
C LYS A 73 20.85 -11.46 -36.66
N SER A 74 19.58 -11.51 -37.08
CA SER A 74 18.87 -10.33 -37.57
C SER A 74 18.84 -9.22 -36.51
N GLN A 75 19.00 -7.96 -36.94
CA GLN A 75 18.91 -6.77 -36.08
C GLN A 75 17.56 -6.68 -35.34
N GLU A 76 16.50 -7.20 -35.94
CA GLU A 76 15.18 -7.25 -35.32
C GLU A 76 15.18 -8.07 -34.02
N ARG A 77 16.08 -9.07 -33.88
CA ARG A 77 16.17 -9.92 -32.68
C ARG A 77 16.71 -9.22 -31.43
N ILE A 78 17.14 -7.96 -31.55
CA ILE A 78 17.49 -7.13 -30.38
C ILE A 78 16.24 -6.90 -29.51
N MET A 79 15.06 -6.80 -30.13
CA MET A 79 13.79 -6.61 -29.43
C MET A 79 13.21 -7.93 -28.91
N SER A 80 12.53 -7.88 -27.76
CA SER A 80 11.89 -9.06 -27.17
C SER A 80 10.73 -9.57 -28.04
N ASN A 81 10.45 -10.88 -27.96
CA ASN A 81 9.34 -11.51 -28.69
C ASN A 81 7.99 -10.83 -28.41
N ALA A 82 7.74 -10.41 -27.16
CA ALA A 82 6.51 -9.73 -26.78
C ALA A 82 6.30 -8.39 -27.51
N VAL A 83 7.38 -7.69 -27.88
CA VAL A 83 7.28 -6.42 -28.61
C VAL A 83 7.20 -6.66 -30.12
N ARG A 84 8.00 -7.60 -30.65
CA ARG A 84 8.01 -7.93 -32.09
C ARG A 84 6.69 -8.56 -32.53
N ARG A 85 6.17 -9.50 -31.75
CA ARG A 85 4.96 -10.28 -32.03
C ARG A 85 3.69 -9.67 -31.44
N LYS A 86 3.72 -8.37 -31.12
CA LYS A 86 2.60 -7.69 -30.43
C LYS A 86 1.31 -7.65 -31.27
N ASP A 87 1.43 -7.71 -32.60
CA ASP A 87 0.29 -7.65 -33.51
C ASP A 87 -0.39 -9.03 -33.57
N LEU A 88 -1.57 -9.13 -32.95
CA LEU A 88 -2.36 -10.35 -32.90
C LEU A 88 -3.31 -10.50 -34.10
N LYS A 89 -3.23 -9.65 -35.13
CA LYS A 89 -4.01 -9.73 -36.38
C LYS A 89 -5.52 -9.85 -36.16
N GLY A 90 -6.05 -9.15 -35.16
CA GLY A 90 -7.46 -9.19 -34.80
C GLY A 90 -7.90 -10.46 -34.06
N ASN A 91 -6.97 -11.30 -33.56
CA ASN A 91 -7.32 -12.45 -32.74
C ASN A 91 -8.16 -12.02 -31.53
N THR A 92 -9.17 -12.83 -31.20
CA THR A 92 -10.10 -12.49 -30.11
C THR A 92 -9.49 -12.85 -28.77
N ILE A 93 -9.44 -11.87 -27.86
CA ILE A 93 -9.09 -12.08 -26.45
C ILE A 93 -10.38 -12.02 -25.64
N VAL A 94 -10.73 -13.15 -25.00
CA VAL A 94 -11.92 -13.21 -24.16
C VAL A 94 -11.58 -12.73 -22.76
N THR A 95 -12.32 -11.72 -22.28
CA THR A 95 -12.03 -11.02 -21.03
C THR A 95 -13.23 -11.06 -20.10
N SER A 96 -13.03 -11.59 -18.90
CA SER A 96 -14.10 -11.74 -17.91
C SER A 96 -14.12 -10.58 -16.93
N LEU A 97 -15.25 -9.86 -16.85
CA LEU A 97 -15.46 -8.71 -15.99
C LEU A 97 -16.40 -9.06 -14.84
N VAL A 98 -16.09 -8.58 -13.63
CA VAL A 98 -17.00 -8.71 -12.49
C VAL A 98 -17.95 -7.53 -12.44
N ILE A 99 -19.25 -7.79 -12.45
CA ILE A 99 -20.27 -6.74 -12.34
C ILE A 99 -21.26 -7.09 -11.23
N THR A 100 -21.78 -6.06 -10.57
CA THR A 100 -22.85 -6.21 -9.57
C THR A 100 -24.20 -5.74 -10.10
N ASP A 101 -24.19 -4.83 -11.09
CA ASP A 101 -25.39 -4.32 -11.74
C ASP A 101 -25.40 -4.69 -13.23
N ASN A 102 -26.51 -5.24 -13.70
CA ASN A 102 -26.67 -5.66 -15.09
C ASN A 102 -26.59 -4.47 -16.07
N ARG A 103 -26.93 -3.26 -15.64
CA ARG A 103 -26.83 -2.03 -16.44
C ARG A 103 -25.38 -1.70 -16.81
N THR A 104 -24.41 -2.13 -15.99
CA THR A 104 -22.98 -1.94 -16.26
C THR A 104 -22.59 -2.54 -17.61
N ARG A 105 -23.23 -3.64 -18.05
CA ARG A 105 -22.95 -4.30 -19.34
C ARG A 105 -23.05 -3.36 -20.54
N TYR A 106 -24.00 -2.42 -20.51
CA TYR A 106 -24.24 -1.47 -21.60
C TYR A 106 -23.48 -0.15 -21.40
N ASN A 107 -23.08 0.16 -20.16
CA ASN A 107 -22.53 1.46 -19.76
C ASN A 107 -21.12 1.32 -19.13
N LEU A 108 -20.29 0.41 -19.65
CA LEU A 108 -18.91 0.17 -19.18
C LEU A 108 -18.02 1.40 -19.35
N ALA A 109 -18.12 2.08 -20.49
CA ALA A 109 -17.34 3.28 -20.81
C ALA A 109 -17.91 4.57 -20.21
N ASP A 110 -19.12 4.50 -19.64
CA ASP A 110 -19.85 5.66 -19.15
C ASP A 110 -19.32 6.12 -17.78
N LEU A 111 -18.91 7.38 -17.73
CA LEU A 111 -18.37 8.07 -16.56
C LEU A 111 -19.42 8.89 -15.78
N THR A 112 -20.68 8.93 -16.22
CA THR A 112 -21.73 9.68 -15.51
C THR A 112 -22.04 9.05 -14.14
N ASN A 113 -22.18 7.72 -14.10
CA ASN A 113 -22.40 6.95 -12.89
C ASN A 113 -21.18 6.09 -12.54
N THR A 114 -20.25 6.66 -11.77
CA THR A 114 -19.04 5.94 -11.32
C THR A 114 -19.20 5.28 -9.95
N PHE A 115 -20.38 5.33 -9.33
CA PHE A 115 -20.63 4.67 -8.03
C PHE A 115 -20.87 3.17 -8.19
N ILE A 116 -21.36 2.74 -9.34
CA ILE A 116 -21.65 1.35 -9.67
C ILE A 116 -20.44 0.74 -10.38
N ASP A 117 -20.00 -0.42 -9.89
CA ASP A 117 -18.86 -1.18 -10.40
C ASP A 117 -17.60 -0.34 -10.70
N PRO A 118 -17.17 0.55 -9.78
CA PRO A 118 -16.08 1.51 -10.02
C PRO A 118 -14.75 0.83 -10.36
N VAL A 119 -14.49 -0.31 -9.73
CA VAL A 119 -13.27 -1.10 -9.96
C VAL A 119 -13.25 -1.63 -11.39
N THR A 120 -14.35 -2.23 -11.83
CA THR A 120 -14.47 -2.82 -13.18
C THR A 120 -14.46 -1.74 -14.26
N LYS A 121 -15.11 -0.60 -14.03
CA LYS A 121 -15.04 0.54 -14.97
C LYS A 121 -13.60 1.05 -15.10
N SER A 122 -12.90 1.22 -13.98
CA SER A 122 -11.49 1.64 -13.97
C SER A 122 -10.59 0.67 -14.74
N THR A 123 -10.71 -0.63 -14.48
CA THR A 123 -9.89 -1.65 -15.15
C THR A 123 -10.28 -1.83 -16.61
N PHE A 124 -11.55 -1.68 -16.96
CA PHE A 124 -12.04 -1.68 -18.34
C PHE A 124 -11.34 -0.60 -19.17
N HIS A 125 -11.22 0.63 -18.68
CA HIS A 125 -10.54 1.68 -19.43
C HIS A 125 -9.04 1.41 -19.62
N ALA A 126 -8.39 0.75 -18.66
CA ALA A 126 -6.99 0.33 -18.82
C ALA A 126 -6.86 -0.79 -19.88
N ILE A 127 -7.70 -1.83 -19.80
CA ILE A 127 -7.68 -2.97 -20.71
C ILE A 127 -8.15 -2.59 -22.12
N ASN A 128 -9.05 -1.61 -22.27
CA ASN A 128 -9.50 -1.19 -23.59
C ASN A 128 -8.34 -0.69 -24.46
N ASN A 129 -7.41 0.06 -23.87
CA ASN A 129 -6.20 0.52 -24.56
C ASN A 129 -5.23 -0.64 -24.88
N LEU A 130 -5.28 -1.74 -24.11
CA LEU A 130 -4.43 -2.91 -24.34
C LEU A 130 -4.79 -3.60 -25.66
N TYR A 131 -6.07 -3.68 -26.03
CA TYR A 131 -6.47 -4.31 -27.30
C TYR A 131 -5.98 -3.52 -28.51
N GLU A 132 -5.99 -2.19 -28.44
CA GLU A 132 -5.43 -1.34 -29.49
C GLU A 132 -3.90 -1.50 -29.59
N PHE A 133 -3.23 -1.61 -28.44
CA PHE A 133 -1.78 -1.88 -28.40
C PHE A 133 -1.40 -3.23 -29.04
N LEU A 134 -2.25 -4.25 -28.91
CA LEU A 134 -2.03 -5.60 -29.42
C LEU A 134 -2.69 -5.88 -30.78
N ASN A 135 -3.41 -4.91 -31.37
CA ASN A 135 -4.25 -5.11 -32.55
C ASN A 135 -5.15 -6.37 -32.40
N ALA A 136 -5.85 -6.47 -31.28
CA ALA A 136 -6.65 -7.64 -30.92
C ALA A 136 -8.15 -7.31 -30.87
N THR A 137 -8.99 -8.30 -31.18
CA THR A 137 -10.44 -8.18 -31.02
C THR A 137 -10.80 -8.46 -29.58
N ARG A 138 -11.68 -7.64 -28.99
CA ARG A 138 -12.11 -7.79 -27.59
C ARG A 138 -13.46 -8.48 -27.51
N LEU A 139 -13.58 -9.50 -26.65
CA LEU A 139 -14.86 -10.10 -26.28
C LEU A 139 -15.02 -10.06 -24.76
N PHE A 140 -16.06 -9.40 -24.27
CA PHE A 140 -16.34 -9.30 -22.85
C PHE A 140 -17.39 -10.32 -22.41
N ILE A 141 -17.05 -11.08 -21.37
CA ILE A 141 -18.02 -11.90 -20.64
C ILE A 141 -18.16 -11.34 -19.22
N PHE A 142 -19.30 -11.61 -18.60
CA PHE A 142 -19.67 -11.01 -17.32
C PHE A 142 -19.91 -12.09 -16.28
N SER A 143 -19.37 -11.85 -15.09
CA SER A 143 -19.46 -12.73 -13.93
C SER A 143 -19.94 -11.92 -12.72
N ASP A 144 -20.75 -12.53 -11.87
CA ASP A 144 -21.35 -11.82 -10.71
C ASP A 144 -20.41 -11.76 -9.50
N SER A 145 -19.27 -12.47 -9.55
CA SER A 145 -18.28 -12.48 -8.48
C SER A 145 -16.87 -12.72 -8.99
N TRP A 146 -15.86 -12.39 -8.17
CA TRP A 146 -14.46 -12.73 -8.46
C TRP A 146 -14.22 -14.23 -8.52
N GLY A 147 -14.91 -15.01 -7.68
CA GLY A 147 -14.79 -16.45 -7.63
C GLY A 147 -14.05 -17.03 -6.43
N HIS A 148 -14.54 -18.19 -6.00
CA HIS A 148 -14.01 -19.01 -4.91
C HIS A 148 -13.89 -20.47 -5.35
N PRO A 149 -12.96 -21.23 -4.75
CA PRO A 149 -12.85 -22.66 -5.01
C PRO A 149 -14.06 -23.40 -4.42
N VAL A 150 -14.71 -24.23 -5.23
CA VAL A 150 -15.86 -25.07 -4.85
C VAL A 150 -15.67 -26.45 -5.44
N ASN A 151 -15.53 -27.48 -4.59
CA ASN A 151 -15.43 -28.89 -4.97
C ASN A 151 -14.44 -29.18 -6.13
N GLY A 152 -13.24 -28.58 -6.06
CA GLY A 152 -12.20 -28.77 -7.09
C GLY A 152 -12.37 -27.93 -8.36
N SER A 153 -13.42 -27.12 -8.45
CA SER A 153 -13.63 -26.12 -9.50
C SER A 153 -13.59 -24.70 -8.93
N TRP A 154 -13.75 -23.70 -9.79
CA TRP A 154 -13.78 -22.28 -9.44
C TRP A 154 -15.07 -21.63 -9.94
N THR A 155 -15.62 -20.73 -9.14
CA THR A 155 -16.79 -19.91 -9.51
C THR A 155 -16.37 -18.54 -10.05
N GLY A 156 -17.32 -17.78 -10.60
CA GLY A 156 -17.12 -16.38 -11.02
C GLY A 156 -16.02 -16.20 -12.07
N MET A 157 -15.42 -15.00 -12.08
CA MET A 157 -14.37 -14.65 -13.04
C MET A 157 -13.18 -15.61 -12.99
N ASN A 158 -12.74 -16.03 -11.80
CA ASN A 158 -11.67 -17.01 -11.66
C ASN A 158 -12.06 -18.37 -12.25
N GLY A 159 -13.35 -18.74 -12.18
CA GLY A 159 -13.91 -19.92 -12.84
C GLY A 159 -13.90 -19.84 -14.35
N ASP A 160 -14.24 -18.68 -14.91
CA ASP A 160 -14.16 -18.43 -16.36
C ASP A 160 -12.71 -18.59 -16.87
N ILE A 161 -11.71 -18.15 -16.09
CA ILE A 161 -10.29 -18.35 -16.42
C ILE A 161 -9.88 -19.83 -16.26
N TYR A 162 -10.28 -20.47 -15.16
CA TYR A 162 -9.94 -21.86 -14.84
C TYR A 162 -10.46 -22.84 -15.90
N THR A 163 -11.69 -22.63 -16.36
CA THR A 163 -12.33 -23.45 -17.41
C THR A 163 -11.84 -23.14 -18.82
N GLY A 164 -11.03 -22.09 -19.01
CA GLY A 164 -10.56 -21.64 -20.32
C GLY A 164 -11.61 -20.90 -21.14
N LYS A 165 -12.70 -20.44 -20.52
CA LYS A 165 -13.73 -19.61 -21.16
C LYS A 165 -13.28 -18.17 -21.35
N ALA A 166 -12.35 -17.69 -20.53
CA ALA A 166 -11.69 -16.40 -20.68
C ALA A 166 -10.16 -16.52 -20.61
N ASP A 167 -9.47 -15.62 -21.31
CA ASP A 167 -8.01 -15.53 -21.36
C ASP A 167 -7.45 -14.50 -20.36
N LEU A 168 -8.20 -13.40 -20.17
CA LEU A 168 -7.79 -12.23 -19.39
C LEU A 168 -8.82 -11.90 -18.30
N CYS A 169 -8.34 -11.57 -17.10
CA CYS A 169 -9.17 -10.98 -16.06
C CYS A 169 -9.46 -9.51 -16.40
N GLY A 170 -10.72 -9.18 -16.65
CA GLY A 170 -11.20 -7.82 -16.88
C GLY A 170 -11.20 -6.97 -15.61
N THR A 171 -11.33 -7.60 -14.45
CA THR A 171 -11.31 -6.94 -13.14
C THR A 171 -10.11 -7.42 -12.34
N ILE A 172 -9.44 -6.49 -11.66
CA ILE A 172 -8.23 -6.77 -10.87
C ILE A 172 -8.52 -7.70 -9.69
N SER A 173 -7.57 -8.56 -9.34
CA SER A 173 -7.71 -9.58 -8.29
C SER A 173 -6.55 -9.50 -7.29
N PHE A 174 -6.85 -9.73 -6.02
CA PHE A 174 -5.80 -9.84 -5.00
C PHE A 174 -5.06 -11.17 -5.13
N MET A 175 -3.73 -11.09 -5.02
CA MET A 175 -2.86 -12.25 -4.94
C MET A 175 -3.17 -13.06 -3.67
N ASN A 176 -3.46 -14.34 -3.87
CA ASN A 176 -3.67 -15.33 -2.82
C ASN A 176 -3.06 -16.65 -3.27
N LYS A 177 -2.61 -17.49 -2.32
CA LYS A 177 -1.98 -18.78 -2.61
C LYS A 177 -2.85 -19.65 -3.52
N ASP A 178 -4.11 -19.82 -3.16
CA ASP A 178 -5.07 -20.63 -3.93
C ASP A 178 -5.28 -20.10 -5.36
N ARG A 179 -5.25 -18.77 -5.53
CA ARG A 179 -5.43 -18.14 -6.85
C ARG A 179 -4.17 -18.19 -7.70
N MET A 180 -2.97 -18.24 -7.10
CA MET A 180 -1.71 -18.38 -7.84
C MET A 180 -1.56 -19.77 -8.50
N GLU A 181 -2.38 -20.74 -8.08
CA GLU A 181 -2.43 -22.04 -8.73
C GLU A 181 -3.09 -21.97 -10.12
N ILE A 182 -4.00 -21.02 -10.33
CA ILE A 182 -4.80 -20.91 -11.57
C ILE A 182 -4.59 -19.61 -12.36
N LEU A 183 -4.12 -18.54 -11.70
CA LEU A 183 -3.91 -17.22 -12.31
C LEU A 183 -2.42 -16.88 -12.35
N GLU A 184 -2.02 -16.20 -13.43
CA GLU A 184 -0.77 -15.46 -13.49
C GLU A 184 -1.06 -13.97 -13.31
N TYR A 185 -0.25 -13.31 -12.47
CA TYR A 185 -0.40 -11.89 -12.16
C TYR A 185 0.55 -11.05 -13.02
N ILE A 186 0.01 -9.99 -13.61
CA ILE A 186 0.67 -9.24 -14.69
C ILE A 186 1.30 -7.96 -14.17
N THR A 187 0.47 -6.99 -13.80
CA THR A 187 0.88 -5.68 -13.26
C THR A 187 -0.21 -5.10 -12.36
N ILE A 188 0.11 -4.04 -11.63
CA ILE A 188 -0.78 -3.33 -10.74
C ILE A 188 -1.40 -2.16 -11.51
N PRO A 189 -2.72 -1.93 -11.44
CA PRO A 189 -3.41 -0.92 -12.23
C PRO A 189 -3.15 0.55 -11.82
N GLY A 190 -2.06 0.92 -11.15
CA GLY A 190 -1.80 2.31 -10.72
C GLY A 190 -2.88 2.90 -9.78
N PHE A 191 -2.48 3.42 -8.62
CA PHE A 191 -3.35 3.85 -7.49
C PHE A 191 -3.93 2.69 -6.67
N THR A 192 -3.15 2.25 -5.68
CA THR A 192 -3.49 1.20 -4.73
C THR A 192 -3.82 1.79 -3.37
N SER A 193 -5.09 2.00 -3.12
CA SER A 193 -5.72 2.01 -1.80
C SER A 193 -7.21 2.07 -2.08
N MET A 194 -7.81 0.95 -2.48
CA MET A 194 -9.24 0.97 -2.71
C MET A 194 -9.95 0.99 -1.36
N SER A 195 -9.64 0.10 -0.41
CA SER A 195 -10.34 0.03 0.87
C SER A 195 -9.48 0.49 2.04
N LYS A 196 -9.99 1.43 2.85
CA LYS A 196 -9.40 1.82 4.14
C LYS A 196 -10.47 1.94 5.20
N ILE A 197 -10.09 1.77 6.46
CA ILE A 197 -10.93 2.15 7.58
C ILE A 197 -10.84 3.66 7.72
N VAL A 198 -11.96 4.34 7.49
CA VAL A 198 -12.09 5.79 7.64
C VAL A 198 -12.92 6.06 8.89
N PHE A 199 -12.49 7.02 9.70
CA PHE A 199 -13.22 7.46 10.88
C PHE A 199 -13.02 8.95 11.12
N ARG A 200 -13.93 9.57 11.87
CA ARG A 200 -13.81 10.97 12.28
C ARG A 200 -13.17 11.05 13.66
N GLN A 201 -12.12 11.85 13.80
CA GLN A 201 -11.51 12.12 15.10
C GLN A 201 -12.53 12.86 15.99
N PRO A 202 -12.79 12.38 17.22
CA PRO A 202 -13.65 13.11 18.14
C PRO A 202 -13.04 14.48 18.46
N PRO A 203 -13.85 15.54 18.68
CA PRO A 203 -13.32 16.80 19.19
C PRO A 203 -12.62 16.54 20.53
N LEU A 204 -11.45 17.16 20.75
CA LEU A 204 -10.73 17.01 22.02
C LEU A 204 -11.67 17.38 23.17
N SER A 205 -11.76 16.50 24.17
CA SER A 205 -12.60 16.69 25.34
C SER A 205 -12.18 17.94 26.13
N TYR A 206 -13.13 18.83 26.37
CA TYR A 206 -13.02 19.97 27.30
C TYR A 206 -12.81 19.43 28.73
N GLN A 207 -11.58 19.42 29.23
CA GLN A 207 -11.24 18.96 30.58
C GLN A 207 -10.67 20.10 31.42
N TYR A 208 -11.29 20.37 32.58
CA TYR A 208 -10.70 21.17 33.64
C TYR A 208 -9.46 20.44 34.18
N ASN A 209 -8.38 21.20 34.43
CA ASN A 209 -7.02 20.74 34.77
C ASN A 209 -6.06 20.50 33.59
N LEU A 210 -6.16 21.19 32.44
CA LEU A 210 -5.27 20.98 31.30
C LEU A 210 -3.76 20.84 31.65
N PHE A 211 -3.28 21.54 32.69
CA PHE A 211 -1.89 21.50 33.15
C PHE A 211 -1.54 20.41 34.19
N THR A 212 -2.50 19.92 34.97
CA THR A 212 -2.25 18.93 36.06
C THR A 212 -2.93 17.58 35.83
N LEU A 213 -3.91 17.53 34.93
CA LEU A 213 -4.59 16.34 34.46
C LEU A 213 -3.64 15.24 33.94
N PRO A 214 -2.49 15.53 33.29
CA PRO A 214 -1.57 14.47 32.88
C PRO A 214 -0.82 13.81 34.04
N PHE A 215 -0.84 14.37 35.25
CA PHE A 215 0.07 13.98 36.34
C PHE A 215 -0.67 13.58 37.61
N THR A 216 -0.92 12.27 37.79
CA THR A 216 -1.43 11.72 39.05
C THR A 216 -0.32 11.67 40.11
N THR A 217 -0.66 11.62 41.41
CA THR A 217 0.35 11.60 42.50
C THR A 217 1.30 10.41 42.43
N ALA A 218 0.83 9.27 41.92
CA ALA A 218 1.66 8.12 41.60
C ALA A 218 2.65 8.41 40.46
N VAL A 219 2.27 9.20 39.44
CA VAL A 219 3.17 9.58 38.33
C VAL A 219 4.40 10.32 38.85
N TRP A 220 4.29 11.10 39.93
CA TRP A 220 5.44 11.78 40.53
C TRP A 220 6.43 10.82 41.20
N TYR A 221 5.94 9.82 41.96
CA TYR A 221 6.79 8.76 42.51
C TYR A 221 7.37 7.85 41.43
N CYS A 222 6.56 7.56 40.41
CA CYS A 222 6.97 6.80 39.25
C CYS A 222 7.96 7.58 38.39
N LEU A 223 7.90 8.91 38.28
CA LEU A 223 8.87 9.71 37.51
C LEU A 223 10.26 9.58 38.13
N GLY A 224 10.33 9.68 39.46
CA GLY A 224 11.55 9.44 40.22
C GLY A 224 12.09 8.01 40.05
N GLY A 225 11.22 7.00 40.19
CA GLY A 225 11.59 5.60 39.97
C GLY A 225 11.93 5.26 38.51
N PHE A 226 11.27 5.91 37.55
CA PHE A 226 11.43 5.72 36.10
C PHE A 226 12.74 6.28 35.61
N ILE A 227 13.20 7.42 36.14
CA ILE A 227 14.55 7.92 35.87
C ILE A 227 15.59 6.88 36.30
N LEU A 228 15.39 6.25 37.46
CA LEU A 228 16.32 5.26 38.00
C LEU A 228 16.27 3.92 37.25
N ILE A 229 15.08 3.50 36.84
CA ILE A 229 14.85 2.28 36.05
C ILE A 229 15.28 2.47 34.58
N LEU A 230 15.11 3.65 33.99
CA LEU A 230 15.58 3.97 32.63
C LEU A 230 17.10 3.79 32.51
N VAL A 231 17.84 4.20 33.53
CA VAL A 231 19.29 3.98 33.61
C VAL A 231 19.63 2.48 33.59
N ILE A 232 18.83 1.65 34.27
CA ILE A 232 19.02 0.18 34.33
C ILE A 232 18.57 -0.51 33.03
N ILE A 233 17.48 -0.07 32.42
CA ILE A 233 16.95 -0.63 31.17
C ILE A 233 17.85 -0.29 29.99
N LEU A 234 18.40 0.93 29.91
CA LEU A 234 19.42 1.27 28.90
C LEU A 234 20.64 0.35 28.99
N TYR A 235 21.06 0.02 30.22
CA TYR A 235 22.16 -0.91 30.46
C TYR A 235 21.84 -2.35 30.00
N VAL A 236 20.60 -2.83 30.19
CA VAL A 236 20.19 -4.17 29.75
C VAL A 236 19.88 -4.22 28.25
N ASN A 237 19.27 -3.20 27.65
CA ASN A 237 19.00 -3.12 26.22
C ASN A 237 20.28 -3.09 25.40
N ALA A 238 21.29 -2.33 25.84
CA ALA A 238 22.61 -2.38 25.21
C ALA A 238 23.21 -3.80 25.21
N LYS A 239 22.85 -4.63 26.19
CA LYS A 239 23.30 -6.03 26.30
C LYS A 239 22.40 -7.02 25.54
N TRP A 240 21.12 -6.69 25.34
CA TRP A 240 20.12 -7.54 24.68
C TRP A 240 20.09 -7.31 23.16
N ASP A 241 20.32 -6.09 22.68
CA ASP A 241 20.38 -5.79 21.25
C ASP A 241 21.50 -6.55 20.53
N ILE A 242 22.58 -6.89 21.25
CA ILE A 242 23.64 -7.79 20.76
C ILE A 242 23.11 -9.22 20.49
N LYS A 243 22.04 -9.65 21.17
CA LYS A 243 21.47 -11.01 21.07
C LYS A 243 20.23 -11.08 20.17
N LYS A 244 19.50 -9.97 19.98
CA LYS A 244 18.22 -9.94 19.26
C LYS A 244 18.34 -9.89 17.74
N CYS A 245 19.48 -9.45 17.21
CA CYS A 245 19.74 -9.47 15.76
C CYS A 245 19.70 -10.90 15.17
N GLU A 246 19.91 -11.94 15.97
CA GLU A 246 19.80 -13.34 15.53
C GLU A 246 18.34 -13.84 15.43
N ASP A 247 17.38 -13.28 16.19
CA ASP A 247 15.99 -13.79 16.26
C ASP A 247 15.02 -13.08 15.28
N TYR A 248 15.34 -11.87 14.81
CA TYR A 248 14.43 -11.07 13.96
C TYR A 248 14.24 -11.64 12.55
N GLU A 249 15.12 -12.53 12.08
CA GLU A 249 15.04 -13.11 10.74
C GLU A 249 13.94 -14.20 10.63
N GLU A 250 13.41 -14.71 11.75
CA GLU A 250 12.51 -15.87 11.78
C GLU A 250 11.00 -15.53 12.00
N ALA A 251 10.66 -14.34 12.51
CA ALA A 251 9.29 -14.00 12.95
C ALA A 251 8.40 -13.24 11.93
N ASP A 252 8.96 -12.60 10.91
CA ASP A 252 8.20 -11.82 9.91
C ASP A 252 7.45 -12.72 8.88
N TYR A 253 7.62 -14.04 8.97
CA TYR A 253 7.08 -15.02 8.02
C TYR A 253 5.74 -15.69 8.46
N ALA A 254 5.22 -15.39 9.67
CA ALA A 254 4.09 -16.14 10.28
C ALA A 254 2.73 -15.38 10.34
N ARG A 255 2.05 -15.26 9.19
CA ARG A 255 0.58 -15.13 8.95
C ARG A 255 -0.33 -14.53 10.06
N ASP A 256 -0.33 -13.21 10.17
CA ASP A 256 -1.32 -12.28 10.78
C ASP A 256 -2.60 -12.87 11.47
N PRO A 257 -2.49 -13.41 12.70
CA PRO A 257 -3.64 -13.86 13.50
C PRO A 257 -4.52 -12.69 14.01
N ILE A 258 -3.95 -11.48 14.09
CA ILE A 258 -4.62 -10.28 14.62
C ILE A 258 -5.73 -9.84 13.66
N ARG A 259 -5.48 -9.82 12.35
CA ARG A 259 -6.50 -9.48 11.37
C ARG A 259 -7.66 -10.47 11.34
N LYS A 260 -7.38 -11.77 11.49
CA LYS A 260 -8.41 -12.82 11.57
C LYS A 260 -9.25 -12.66 12.84
N ALA A 261 -8.60 -12.43 13.98
CA ALA A 261 -9.28 -12.15 15.24
C ALA A 261 -10.16 -10.88 15.16
N PHE A 262 -9.66 -9.80 14.53
CA PHE A 262 -10.44 -8.59 14.30
C PHE A 262 -11.68 -8.85 13.44
N TYR A 263 -11.53 -9.59 12.33
CA TYR A 263 -12.66 -9.93 11.45
C TYR A 263 -13.73 -10.75 12.17
N GLU A 264 -13.31 -11.82 12.86
CA GLU A 264 -14.21 -12.70 13.62
C GLU A 264 -14.83 -12.02 14.84
N THR A 265 -14.21 -10.96 15.39
CA THR A 265 -14.75 -10.28 16.59
C THR A 265 -15.62 -9.08 16.22
N LYS A 266 -15.26 -8.31 15.18
CA LYS A 266 -15.85 -6.99 14.90
C LYS A 266 -16.68 -6.92 13.62
N ILE A 267 -16.43 -7.77 12.63
CA ILE A 267 -17.11 -7.71 11.32
C ILE A 267 -18.15 -8.83 11.21
N SER A 268 -17.75 -10.07 11.50
CA SER A 268 -18.60 -11.26 11.40
C SER A 268 -18.48 -12.14 12.65
N PRO A 269 -19.02 -11.71 13.80
CA PRO A 269 -19.06 -12.52 15.01
C PRO A 269 -19.84 -13.81 14.83
N LYS A 270 -19.27 -14.91 15.33
CA LYS A 270 -19.90 -16.24 15.28
C LYS A 270 -21.25 -16.19 16.02
N GLY A 271 -22.33 -16.48 15.31
CA GLY A 271 -23.71 -16.49 15.86
C GLY A 271 -24.53 -15.21 15.60
N TYR A 272 -23.93 -14.15 15.03
CA TYR A 272 -24.65 -12.93 14.64
C TYR A 272 -24.51 -12.68 13.14
N LYS A 273 -25.47 -11.93 12.55
CA LYS A 273 -25.37 -11.54 11.14
C LYS A 273 -24.16 -10.63 10.92
N PRO A 274 -23.38 -10.83 9.85
CA PRO A 274 -22.28 -9.94 9.48
C PRO A 274 -22.77 -8.50 9.33
N ILE A 275 -22.01 -7.55 9.85
CA ILE A 275 -22.37 -6.12 9.83
C ILE A 275 -21.89 -5.49 8.52
N PHE A 276 -22.58 -5.81 7.42
CA PHE A 276 -22.38 -5.14 6.14
C PHE A 276 -23.41 -4.02 5.99
N ILE A 277 -22.92 -2.83 5.66
CA ILE A 277 -23.71 -1.61 5.51
C ILE A 277 -23.41 -1.04 4.13
N SER A 278 -24.40 -0.44 3.48
CA SER A 278 -24.19 0.22 2.19
C SER A 278 -23.19 1.37 2.31
N LEU A 279 -22.50 1.68 1.20
CA LEU A 279 -21.50 2.76 1.17
C LEU A 279 -22.09 4.10 1.64
N GLU A 280 -23.28 4.45 1.15
CA GLU A 280 -23.95 5.71 1.49
C GLU A 280 -24.34 5.78 2.97
N GLU A 281 -24.96 4.72 3.50
CA GLU A 281 -25.35 4.65 4.91
C GLU A 281 -24.13 4.67 5.83
N GLY A 282 -23.07 3.92 5.47
CA GLY A 282 -21.81 3.93 6.22
C GLY A 282 -21.17 5.31 6.26
N VAL A 283 -21.14 6.04 5.15
CA VAL A 283 -20.62 7.42 5.10
C VAL A 283 -21.50 8.40 5.90
N LYS A 284 -22.83 8.27 5.88
CA LYS A 284 -23.71 9.10 6.74
C LYS A 284 -23.50 8.84 8.23
N ARG A 285 -23.20 7.58 8.61
CA ARG A 285 -22.84 7.24 10.01
C ARG A 285 -21.52 7.86 10.44
N LEU A 286 -20.53 7.94 9.55
CA LEU A 286 -19.26 8.64 9.81
C LEU A 286 -19.47 10.11 10.17
N GLN A 287 -20.50 10.75 9.61
CA GLN A 287 -20.81 12.16 9.88
C GLN A 287 -21.45 12.35 11.26
N THR A 288 -22.38 11.47 11.62
CA THR A 288 -23.32 11.66 12.75
C THR A 288 -22.84 11.08 14.07
N LYS A 289 -22.05 10.00 14.06
CA LYS A 289 -21.67 9.25 15.27
C LYS A 289 -20.18 8.88 15.25
N PRO A 290 -19.54 8.65 16.41
CA PRO A 290 -18.19 8.10 16.46
C PRO A 290 -18.20 6.68 15.88
N PHE A 291 -17.85 6.58 14.60
CA PHE A 291 -17.94 5.37 13.82
C PHE A 291 -16.69 5.24 12.93
N ALA A 292 -16.24 4.00 12.73
CA ALA A 292 -15.16 3.67 11.82
C ALA A 292 -15.72 2.74 10.74
N PHE A 293 -15.50 3.10 9.49
CA PHE A 293 -16.08 2.41 8.35
C PHE A 293 -14.99 1.96 7.39
N ASN A 294 -14.90 0.66 7.13
CA ASN A 294 -14.06 0.13 6.07
C ASN A 294 -14.76 0.32 4.73
N MET A 295 -14.28 1.26 3.92
CA MET A 295 -14.92 1.63 2.67
C MET A 295 -13.93 1.78 1.53
N ASN A 296 -14.44 1.67 0.30
CA ASN A 296 -13.66 2.05 -0.86
C ASN A 296 -13.43 3.58 -0.82
N ILE A 297 -12.21 4.06 -0.56
CA ILE A 297 -11.94 5.50 -0.38
C ILE A 297 -12.18 6.30 -1.66
N GLY A 298 -11.95 5.73 -2.85
CA GLY A 298 -12.10 6.45 -4.11
C GLY A 298 -13.56 6.83 -4.40
N THR A 299 -14.50 5.94 -4.08
CA THR A 299 -15.95 6.20 -4.19
C THR A 299 -16.52 6.80 -2.91
N GLY A 300 -16.03 6.37 -1.74
CA GLY A 300 -16.42 6.90 -0.43
C GLY A 300 -16.14 8.40 -0.31
N TYR A 301 -14.96 8.87 -0.75
CA TYR A 301 -14.65 10.31 -0.71
C TYR A 301 -15.48 11.14 -1.67
N ARG A 302 -16.04 10.55 -2.74
CA ARG A 302 -17.02 11.23 -3.59
C ARG A 302 -18.29 11.54 -2.82
N ILE A 303 -18.81 10.59 -2.03
CA ILE A 303 -19.98 10.80 -1.16
C ILE A 303 -19.64 11.79 -0.04
N VAL A 304 -18.49 11.63 0.63
CA VAL A 304 -18.03 12.58 1.66
C VAL A 304 -17.99 14.01 1.11
N SER A 305 -17.48 14.20 -0.11
CA SER A 305 -17.37 15.52 -0.72
C SER A 305 -18.73 16.18 -0.97
N GLN A 306 -19.80 15.39 -1.16
CA GLN A 306 -21.17 15.86 -1.36
C GLN A 306 -21.90 16.18 -0.04
N TYR A 307 -21.73 15.35 1.00
CA TYR A 307 -22.52 15.46 2.24
C TYR A 307 -21.81 16.15 3.41
N PHE A 308 -20.47 16.10 3.48
CA PHE A 308 -19.72 16.65 4.61
C PHE A 308 -19.45 18.14 4.40
N ARG A 309 -19.54 18.92 5.48
CA ARG A 309 -19.09 20.31 5.50
C ARG A 309 -17.57 20.37 5.57
N GLU A 310 -16.96 21.49 5.17
CA GLU A 310 -15.49 21.65 5.11
C GLU A 310 -14.80 21.31 6.44
N HIS A 311 -15.31 21.81 7.56
CA HIS A 311 -14.75 21.52 8.89
C HIS A 311 -14.88 20.04 9.30
N GLU A 312 -15.87 19.30 8.75
CA GLU A 312 -16.06 17.88 9.05
C GLU A 312 -15.08 17.00 8.26
N LYS A 313 -14.73 17.41 7.04
CA LYS A 313 -13.73 16.74 6.20
C LYS A 313 -12.37 16.71 6.88
N CYS A 314 -12.00 17.78 7.58
CA CYS A 314 -10.73 17.91 8.31
C CYS A 314 -10.57 16.90 9.45
N GLY A 315 -11.68 16.39 10.01
CA GLY A 315 -11.67 15.37 11.05
C GLY A 315 -11.44 13.94 10.55
N LEU A 316 -11.40 13.71 9.23
CA LEU A 316 -11.33 12.36 8.66
C LEU A 316 -9.89 11.79 8.72
N ARG A 317 -9.75 10.67 9.42
CA ARG A 317 -8.54 9.86 9.51
C ARG A 317 -8.71 8.54 8.78
N GLU A 318 -7.61 8.03 8.25
CA GLU A 318 -7.55 6.78 7.50
C GLU A 318 -6.60 5.80 8.20
N ILE A 319 -6.99 4.55 8.29
CA ILE A 319 -6.15 3.43 8.73
C ILE A 319 -6.17 2.37 7.63
N ASP A 320 -4.98 1.94 7.22
CA ASP A 320 -4.82 0.87 6.25
C ASP A 320 -5.15 -0.48 6.92
N TYR A 321 -6.32 -1.04 6.58
CA TYR A 321 -6.77 -2.34 7.07
C TYR A 321 -6.14 -3.51 6.31
N ILE A 322 -5.86 -3.31 5.02
CA ILE A 322 -5.20 -4.29 4.15
C ILE A 322 -3.80 -3.76 3.86
N GLN A 323 -2.89 -3.95 4.81
CA GLN A 323 -1.48 -3.58 4.63
C GLN A 323 -0.81 -4.56 3.65
N GLY A 324 -0.01 -4.03 2.73
CA GLY A 324 0.85 -4.83 1.83
C GLY A 324 0.17 -5.58 0.68
N ARG A 325 -1.16 -5.79 0.66
CA ARG A 325 -1.83 -6.50 -0.44
C ARG A 325 -2.42 -5.54 -1.47
N LYS A 326 -1.80 -5.51 -2.66
CA LYS A 326 -2.28 -4.76 -3.82
C LYS A 326 -3.08 -5.70 -4.75
N PRO A 327 -4.17 -5.24 -5.38
CA PRO A 327 -4.81 -5.98 -6.45
C PRO A 327 -4.01 -5.84 -7.74
N TRP A 328 -4.05 -6.86 -8.58
CA TRP A 328 -3.27 -6.98 -9.82
C TRP A 328 -4.18 -7.33 -10.98
N PHE A 329 -3.80 -6.91 -12.19
CA PHE A 329 -4.30 -7.56 -13.41
C PHE A 329 -3.83 -9.00 -13.42
N CYS A 330 -4.69 -9.89 -13.89
CA CYS A 330 -4.41 -11.31 -14.00
C CYS A 330 -4.84 -11.86 -15.35
N CYS A 331 -4.26 -12.98 -15.73
CA CYS A 331 -4.69 -13.80 -16.85
C CYS A 331 -4.62 -15.27 -16.46
N LYS A 332 -5.01 -16.14 -17.39
CA LYS A 332 -4.79 -17.58 -17.27
C LYS A 332 -3.31 -17.88 -16.99
N LYS A 333 -3.06 -18.78 -16.05
CA LYS A 333 -1.71 -19.25 -15.75
C LYS A 333 -1.06 -19.90 -16.97
N GLU A 334 0.23 -19.60 -17.18
CA GLU A 334 1.00 -20.10 -18.33
C GLU A 334 0.39 -19.68 -19.68
N SER A 335 -0.24 -18.50 -19.73
CA SER A 335 -0.75 -17.95 -20.97
C SER A 335 0.41 -17.50 -21.89
N PRO A 336 0.37 -17.82 -23.20
CA PRO A 336 1.39 -17.36 -24.15
C PRO A 336 1.38 -15.83 -24.31
N TYR A 337 0.29 -15.16 -23.94
CA TYR A 337 0.13 -13.72 -24.07
C TYR A 337 0.59 -12.92 -22.84
N THR A 338 0.98 -13.57 -21.73
CA THR A 338 1.26 -12.89 -20.45
C THR A 338 2.29 -11.77 -20.59
N GLU A 339 3.41 -11.99 -21.28
CA GLU A 339 4.45 -10.94 -21.45
C GLU A 339 3.95 -9.78 -22.32
N MET A 340 3.11 -10.06 -23.33
CA MET A 340 2.51 -9.02 -24.16
C MET A 340 1.55 -8.16 -23.35
N TYR A 341 0.71 -8.79 -22.52
CA TYR A 341 -0.16 -8.07 -21.58
C TYR A 341 0.65 -7.23 -20.60
N ARG A 342 1.76 -7.77 -20.08
CA ARG A 342 2.64 -7.06 -19.15
C ARG A 342 3.25 -5.82 -19.79
N VAL A 343 3.87 -5.97 -20.96
CA VAL A 343 4.47 -4.86 -21.70
C VAL A 343 3.42 -3.81 -22.07
N GLY A 344 2.26 -4.23 -22.57
CA GLY A 344 1.19 -3.31 -22.95
C GLY A 344 0.62 -2.52 -21.76
N LEU A 345 0.31 -3.19 -20.66
CA LEU A 345 -0.22 -2.53 -19.46
C LEU A 345 0.82 -1.63 -18.78
N LEU A 346 2.10 -2.02 -18.75
CA LEU A 346 3.17 -1.16 -18.27
C LEU A 346 3.32 0.08 -19.15
N ARG A 347 3.25 -0.06 -20.47
CA ARG A 347 3.30 1.08 -21.40
C ARG A 347 2.14 2.04 -21.15
N ILE A 348 0.92 1.53 -20.93
CA ILE A 348 -0.27 2.34 -20.60
C ILE A 348 -0.08 3.10 -19.28
N GLU A 349 0.57 2.47 -18.30
CA GLU A 349 0.92 3.10 -17.02
C GLU A 349 2.01 4.18 -17.18
N GLU A 350 3.08 3.90 -17.94
CA GLU A 350 4.17 4.84 -18.26
C GLU A 350 3.64 6.13 -18.91
N HIS A 351 2.64 6.02 -19.79
CA HIS A 351 2.03 7.18 -20.45
C HIS A 351 1.05 7.94 -19.55
N GLY A 352 0.80 7.45 -18.33
CA GLY A 352 -0.14 8.06 -17.40
C GLY A 352 -1.61 7.92 -17.80
N LEU A 353 -1.93 7.13 -18.84
CA LEU A 353 -3.32 6.91 -19.30
C LEU A 353 -4.18 6.31 -18.19
N ASN A 354 -3.62 5.30 -17.51
CA ASN A 354 -4.30 4.65 -16.40
C ASN A 354 -4.50 5.60 -15.20
N THR A 355 -3.48 6.42 -14.88
CA THR A 355 -3.58 7.46 -13.85
C THR A 355 -4.66 8.49 -14.17
N ARG A 356 -4.75 8.92 -15.44
CA ARG A 356 -5.80 9.84 -15.92
C ARG A 356 -7.19 9.20 -15.76
N ASN A 357 -7.37 7.98 -16.23
CA ASN A 357 -8.64 7.25 -16.14
C ASN A 357 -9.08 7.07 -14.68
N ASN A 358 -8.15 6.69 -13.79
CA ASN A 358 -8.43 6.52 -12.37
C ASN A 358 -8.81 7.83 -11.68
N ARG A 359 -8.23 8.98 -12.07
CA ARG A 359 -8.64 10.30 -11.54
C ARG A 359 -10.03 10.74 -11.97
N MET A 360 -10.57 10.22 -13.08
CA MET A 360 -11.94 10.51 -13.52
C MET A 360 -12.98 9.70 -12.74
N ILE A 361 -12.61 8.49 -12.30
CA ILE A 361 -13.52 7.55 -11.62
C ILE A 361 -13.44 7.70 -10.10
N PHE A 362 -12.24 7.83 -9.56
CA PHE A 362 -11.96 7.88 -8.14
C PHE A 362 -11.57 9.28 -7.69
N VAL A 363 -12.14 9.69 -6.56
CA VAL A 363 -11.84 10.98 -5.93
C VAL A 363 -10.75 10.78 -4.87
N LYS A 364 -9.75 11.66 -4.87
CA LYS A 364 -8.74 11.69 -3.80
C LYS A 364 -9.36 12.19 -2.50
N LYS A 365 -8.71 11.92 -1.37
CA LYS A 365 -9.10 12.54 -0.09
C LYS A 365 -9.25 14.06 -0.27
N PRO A 366 -10.37 14.66 0.13
CA PRO A 366 -10.54 16.10 0.05
C PRO A 366 -9.48 16.80 0.92
N LEU A 367 -8.85 17.83 0.36
CA LEU A 367 -7.89 18.66 1.09
C LEU A 367 -8.66 19.54 2.07
N CYS A 368 -8.23 19.55 3.34
CA CYS A 368 -8.72 20.50 4.32
C CYS A 368 -8.12 21.87 3.97
N THR A 369 -8.93 22.78 3.41
CA THR A 369 -8.53 24.17 3.07
C THR A 369 -8.53 25.09 4.29
N VAL A 370 -9.06 24.62 5.42
CA VAL A 370 -9.08 25.34 6.69
C VAL A 370 -7.73 25.14 7.39
N THR A 371 -6.77 26.00 7.11
CA THR A 371 -5.47 26.05 7.82
C THR A 371 -5.62 26.56 9.25
N SER A 372 -6.74 27.20 9.57
CA SER A 372 -7.12 27.61 10.90
C SER A 372 -7.71 26.41 11.63
N GLY A 373 -6.94 25.84 12.57
CA GLY A 373 -7.47 24.91 13.55
C GLY A 373 -8.72 25.48 14.21
N ASN A 374 -9.58 24.62 14.74
CA ASN A 374 -10.69 25.07 15.57
C ASN A 374 -10.12 25.91 16.73
N PHE A 375 -10.11 27.23 16.56
CA PHE A 375 -9.71 28.17 17.60
C PHE A 375 -10.89 28.28 18.55
N GLU A 376 -10.98 27.34 19.48
CA GLU A 376 -11.73 27.63 20.70
C GLU A 376 -10.89 28.61 21.52
N SER A 377 -11.45 29.78 21.78
CA SER A 377 -10.81 30.79 22.63
C SER A 377 -10.56 30.20 24.02
N VAL A 378 -9.30 30.09 24.42
CA VAL A 378 -8.89 29.66 25.76
C VAL A 378 -9.45 30.65 26.78
N LYS A 379 -10.20 30.16 27.76
CA LYS A 379 -10.84 31.02 28.77
C LYS A 379 -9.86 31.26 29.91
N MET A 380 -10.00 32.38 30.63
CA MET A 380 -9.16 32.68 31.81
C MET A 380 -9.22 31.59 32.89
N VAL A 381 -10.31 30.83 32.92
CA VAL A 381 -10.48 29.68 33.83
C VAL A 381 -9.45 28.58 33.55
N ASP A 382 -8.97 28.46 32.31
CA ASP A 382 -8.01 27.43 31.90
C ASP A 382 -6.57 27.78 32.32
N PHE A 383 -6.22 29.07 32.38
CA PHE A 383 -4.87 29.57 32.70
C PHE A 383 -4.65 29.90 34.18
N TYR A 384 -5.73 29.98 34.97
CA TYR A 384 -5.70 30.35 36.39
C TYR A 384 -4.70 29.53 37.26
N PRO A 385 -4.58 28.19 37.12
CA PRO A 385 -3.63 27.42 37.94
C PRO A 385 -2.15 27.77 37.71
N ALA A 386 -1.77 28.15 36.48
CA ALA A 386 -0.39 28.52 36.15
C ALA A 386 -0.01 29.87 36.80
N LEU A 387 -0.96 30.81 36.85
CA LEU A 387 -0.78 32.10 37.54
C LEU A 387 -0.60 31.91 39.06
N LEU A 388 -1.33 30.98 39.67
CA LEU A 388 -1.15 30.62 41.08
C LEU A 388 0.23 30.01 41.35
N MET A 389 0.69 29.08 40.50
CA MET A 389 2.02 28.48 40.64
C MET A 389 3.13 29.55 40.54
N LEU A 390 3.00 30.50 39.60
CA LEU A 390 3.93 31.62 39.48
C LEU A 390 3.92 32.49 40.74
N LEU A 391 2.75 32.81 41.28
CA LEU A 391 2.62 33.59 42.50
C LEU A 391 3.32 32.90 43.69
N TYR A 392 3.09 31.59 43.87
CA TYR A 392 3.76 30.82 44.93
C TYR A 392 5.28 30.75 44.74
N GLY A 393 5.76 30.61 43.50
CA GLY A 393 7.20 30.62 43.19
C GLY A 393 7.85 31.96 43.52
N VAL A 394 7.19 33.07 43.19
CA VAL A 394 7.67 34.42 43.52
C VAL A 394 7.71 34.63 45.03
N LEU A 395 6.66 34.23 45.75
CA LEU A 395 6.62 34.33 47.22
C LEU A 395 7.72 33.50 47.89
N LEU A 396 7.98 32.29 47.39
CA LEU A 396 9.06 31.43 47.90
C LEU A 396 10.44 32.06 47.66
N ALA A 397 10.68 32.66 46.50
CA ALA A 397 11.93 33.34 46.20
C ALA A 397 12.17 34.53 47.14
N PHE A 398 11.13 35.35 47.40
CA PHE A 398 11.22 36.44 48.38
C PHE A 398 11.47 35.94 49.80
N ALA A 399 10.85 34.82 50.20
CA ALA A 399 11.07 34.22 51.51
C ALA A 399 12.53 33.71 51.68
N LEU A 400 13.08 33.07 50.64
CA LEU A 400 14.47 32.63 50.62
C LEU A 400 15.45 33.82 50.69
N LEU A 401 15.17 34.90 49.97
CA LEU A 401 15.96 36.12 50.02
C LEU A 401 15.93 36.76 51.42
N LEU A 402 14.75 36.82 52.05
CA LEU A 402 14.62 37.30 53.44
C LEU A 402 15.39 36.41 54.43
N ALA A 403 15.31 35.09 54.27
CA ALA A 403 16.08 34.16 55.08
C ALA A 403 17.59 34.36 54.91
N GLU A 404 18.05 34.55 53.68
CA GLU A 404 19.45 34.84 53.37
C GLU A 404 19.92 36.16 53.99
N ILE A 405 19.13 37.23 53.89
CA ILE A 405 19.43 38.53 54.51
C ILE A 405 19.47 38.42 56.05
N LEU A 406 18.55 37.67 56.65
CA LEU A 406 18.53 37.45 58.10
C LEU A 406 19.72 36.61 58.56
N LEU A 407 20.08 35.56 57.81
CA LEU A 407 21.25 34.74 58.07
C LEU A 407 22.52 35.58 57.93
N HIS A 408 22.64 36.40 56.89
CA HIS A 408 23.77 37.29 56.68
C HIS A 408 23.92 38.31 57.81
N ARG A 409 22.83 38.98 58.22
CA ARG A 409 22.85 39.91 59.38
C ARG A 409 23.20 39.21 60.69
N SER A 410 22.75 37.98 60.89
CA SER A 410 23.09 37.20 62.10
C SER A 410 24.57 36.80 62.13
N LEU A 411 25.16 36.54 60.96
CA LEU A 411 26.58 36.25 60.81
C LEU A 411 27.43 37.53 61.00
N GLU A 412 27.04 38.67 60.43
CA GLU A 412 27.69 39.96 60.67
C GLU A 412 27.64 40.38 62.15
N MET A 413 26.52 40.19 62.84
CA MET A 413 26.44 40.46 64.28
C MET A 413 27.39 39.58 65.09
N LYS A 414 27.54 38.29 64.74
CA LYS A 414 28.50 37.39 65.38
C LYS A 414 29.94 37.82 65.12
N GLU A 415 30.28 38.24 63.91
CA GLU A 415 31.61 38.77 63.60
C GLU A 415 31.91 40.08 64.33
N ASN A 416 30.96 41.01 64.40
CA ASN A 416 31.10 42.28 65.13
C ASN A 416 31.23 42.07 66.65
N PHE A 417 30.50 41.10 67.21
CA PHE A 417 30.64 40.71 68.62
C PHE A 417 32.03 40.12 68.90
N GLN A 418 32.54 39.25 68.02
CA GLN A 418 33.90 38.71 68.14
C GLN A 418 34.97 39.80 67.99
N ARG A 419 34.80 40.77 67.09
CA ARG A 419 35.70 41.94 66.97
C ARG A 419 35.70 42.81 68.23
N ASN A 420 34.54 43.05 68.85
CA ASN A 420 34.44 43.78 70.12
C ASN A 420 35.06 43.05 71.31
N ILE A 421 34.97 41.72 71.37
CA ILE A 421 35.68 40.92 72.39
C ILE A 421 37.20 41.02 72.17
N LYS A 422 37.67 40.93 70.92
CA LYS A 422 39.09 41.10 70.58
C LYS A 422 39.59 42.50 70.93
N SER A 423 38.83 43.56 70.65
CA SER A 423 39.23 44.94 70.99
C SER A 423 39.32 45.14 72.50
N ARG A 424 38.35 44.62 73.28
CA ARG A 424 38.42 44.62 74.75
C ARG A 424 39.61 43.84 75.27
N SER A 425 39.92 42.67 74.73
CA SER A 425 41.12 41.90 75.15
C SER A 425 42.44 42.63 74.85
N ASN A 426 42.51 43.37 73.74
CA ASN A 426 43.68 44.19 73.39
C ASN A 426 43.79 45.43 74.28
N GLN A 427 42.67 46.01 74.71
CA GLN A 427 42.63 47.12 75.67
C GLN A 427 43.07 46.67 77.07
N PHE A 428 42.63 45.49 77.51
CA PHE A 428 43.11 44.87 78.76
C PHE A 428 44.60 44.50 78.73
N ARG A 429 45.13 43.98 77.59
CA ARG A 429 46.57 43.77 77.45
C ARG A 429 47.37 45.08 77.52
N ARG A 430 46.89 46.18 76.92
CA ARG A 430 47.54 47.49 77.05
C ARG A 430 47.51 48.06 78.48
N ALA A 431 46.48 47.76 79.26
CA ALA A 431 46.39 48.17 80.66
C ALA A 431 47.27 47.34 81.62
N GLN A 432 47.73 46.16 81.21
CA GLN A 432 48.70 45.34 81.98
C GLN A 432 50.17 45.68 81.69
N PHE A 433 50.46 46.58 80.73
CA PHE A 433 51.81 46.99 80.34
C PHE A 433 52.12 48.48 80.63
N ASN A 434 51.34 49.15 81.50
CA ASN A 434 51.60 50.49 82.01
C ASN A 434 51.63 50.51 83.53
#